data_AF-A0A939ASW8-F1
#
_entry.id   AF-A0A939ASW8-F1
#
_cell.length_a   1.000
_cell.length_b   1.000
_cell.length_c   1.000
_cell.angle_alpha   90.00
_cell.angle_beta   90.00
_cell.angle_gamma   90.00
#
_symmetry.space_group_name_H-M   'P 1'
#
loop_
_entity.id
_entity.type
_entity.pdbx_description
1 polymer ?
#
loop_
_entity_poly.entity_id
_entity_poly.type
_entity_poly.pdbx_seq_one_letter_code
_entity_poly.pdbx_strand_id
1 'polypeptide(L)' 'MLSDEDAALMRVLAGYRNRLVHFYHEVSADELYQVCAYQLDDLERTQAALQRWLEAHPEKLDRHL' A
#
# COMPACT_ATOMS: atom_id res chain seq x y z
N MET A 1 6.77 -10.34 -11.33
CA MET A 1 7.36 -8.98 -11.45
C MET A 1 6.29 -7.99 -11.02
N LEU A 2 6.65 -6.92 -10.29
CA LEU A 2 5.69 -5.90 -9.87
C LEU A 2 5.30 -5.08 -11.12
N SER A 3 4.01 -4.84 -11.35
CA SER A 3 3.58 -4.03 -12.49
C SER A 3 3.83 -2.54 -12.26
N ASP A 4 3.87 -1.74 -13.33
CA ASP A 4 3.99 -0.28 -13.20
C ASP A 4 2.81 0.34 -12.44
N GLU A 5 1.62 -0.27 -12.56
CA GLU A 5 0.41 0.11 -11.84
C GLU A 5 0.53 -0.18 -10.34
N ASP A 6 1.00 -1.38 -9.97
CA ASP A 6 1.26 -1.73 -8.57
C ASP A 6 2.31 -0.78 -7.95
N ALA A 7 3.38 -0.47 -8.71
CA ALA A 7 4.42 0.46 -8.26
C ALA A 7 3.88 1.90 -8.10
N ALA A 8 2.98 2.34 -8.98
CA ALA A 8 2.34 3.64 -8.87
C ALA A 8 1.41 3.70 -7.64
N LEU A 9 0.62 2.65 -7.40
CA LEU A 9 -0.24 2.55 -6.24
C LEU A 9 0.55 2.63 -4.94
N MET A 10 1.64 1.86 -4.83
CA MET A 10 2.50 1.87 -3.63
C MET A 10 3.10 3.25 -3.36
N ARG A 11 3.44 4.04 -4.39
CA ARG A 11 3.91 5.43 -4.21
C ARG A 11 2.81 6.34 -3.66
N VAL A 12 1.57 6.18 -4.13
CA VAL A 12 0.42 6.93 -3.60
C VAL A 12 0.22 6.61 -2.12
N LEU A 13 0.21 5.32 -1.75
CA LEU A 13 0.06 4.88 -0.36
C LEU A 13 1.18 5.41 0.55
N ALA A 14 2.43 5.37 0.08
CA ALA A 14 3.56 5.93 0.81
C ALA A 14 3.43 7.45 1.01
N GLY A 15 2.95 8.17 -0.01
CA GLY A 15 2.64 9.60 0.09
C GLY A 15 1.54 9.89 1.10
N TYR A 16 0.45 9.12 1.07
CA TYR A 16 -0.65 9.28 2.01
C TYR A 16 -0.22 9.00 3.46
N ARG A 17 0.57 7.95 3.69
CA ARG A 17 1.18 7.66 4.99
C ARG A 17 2.04 8.82 5.50
N ASN A 18 2.80 9.48 4.63
CA ASN A 18 3.58 10.66 5.01
C ASN A 18 2.68 11.85 5.37
N ARG A 19 1.59 12.05 4.63
CA ARG A 19 0.58 13.07 4.92
C ARG A 19 -0.08 12.85 6.29
N LEU A 20 -0.48 11.62 6.60
CA LEU A 20 -1.05 11.25 7.90
C LEU A 20 -0.09 11.45 9.08
N VAL A 21 1.23 11.40 8.86
CA VAL A 21 2.22 11.57 9.93
C VAL A 21 2.65 13.03 10.07
N HIS A 22 2.94 13.72 8.97
CA HIS A 22 3.53 15.06 9.00
C HIS A 22 2.49 16.19 8.88
N PHE A 23 1.35 15.92 8.26
CA PHE A 23 0.33 16.91 7.94
C PHE A 23 -1.05 16.47 8.47
N TYR A 24 -1.09 15.71 9.56
CA TYR A 24 -2.34 15.17 10.12
C TYR A 24 -3.39 16.24 10.41
N HIS A 25 -2.95 17.46 10.74
CA HIS A 25 -3.82 18.60 11.00
C HIS A 25 -4.49 19.17 9.74
N GLU A 26 -3.98 18.84 8.55
CA GLU A 26 -4.55 19.19 7.25
C GLU A 26 -5.47 18.09 6.69
N VAL A 27 -5.48 16.90 7.30
CA VAL A 27 -6.32 15.77 6.89
C VAL A 27 -7.68 15.91 7.54
N SER A 28 -8.73 16.05 6.72
CA SER A 28 -10.08 16.23 7.23
C SER A 28 -10.74 14.91 7.64
N ALA A 29 -11.75 14.98 8.50
CA ALA A 29 -12.56 13.82 8.87
C ALA A 29 -13.29 13.22 7.65
N ASP A 30 -13.76 14.06 6.72
CA ASP A 30 -14.42 13.62 5.49
C ASP A 30 -13.44 12.86 4.58
N GLU A 31 -12.20 13.34 4.44
CA GLU A 31 -11.14 12.67 3.68
C GLU A 31 -10.85 11.28 4.29
N LEU A 32 -10.66 11.21 5.61
CA LEU A 32 -10.45 9.94 6.31
C LEU A 32 -11.63 8.98 6.11
N TYR A 33 -12.86 9.48 6.23
CA TYR A 33 -14.05 8.67 5.99
C TYR A 33 -14.08 8.12 4.57
N GLN A 34 -13.82 8.95 3.56
CA GLN A 34 -13.81 8.51 2.16
C GLN A 34 -12.74 7.44 1.91
N VAL A 35 -11.53 7.63 2.41
CA VAL A 35 -10.43 6.66 2.27
C VAL A 35 -10.78 5.35 2.97
N CYS A 36 -11.22 5.41 4.22
CA CYS A 36 -11.57 4.22 4.99
C CYS A 36 -12.82 3.49 4.46
N ALA A 37 -13.79 4.20 3.88
CA ALA A 37 -15.03 3.59 3.40
C ALA A 37 -14.92 3.02 1.99
N TYR A 38 -14.06 3.58 1.14
CA TYR A 38 -14.11 3.31 -0.31
C TYR A 38 -12.76 2.96 -0.96
N GLN A 39 -11.64 3.01 -0.23
CA GLN A 39 -10.30 2.82 -0.82
C GLN A 39 -9.48 1.74 -0.08
N LEU A 40 -10.10 0.90 0.75
CA LEU A 40 -9.39 -0.19 1.43
C LEU A 40 -8.88 -1.26 0.45
N ASP A 41 -9.56 -1.45 -0.68
CA ASP A 41 -9.16 -2.40 -1.73
C ASP A 41 -7.73 -2.16 -2.26
N ASP A 42 -7.23 -0.91 -2.17
CA ASP A 42 -5.86 -0.60 -2.57
C ASP A 42 -4.81 -1.29 -1.67
N LEU A 43 -5.14 -1.54 -0.40
CA LEU A 43 -4.30 -2.34 0.50
C LEU A 43 -4.31 -3.81 0.08
N GLU A 44 -5.48 -4.34 -0.28
CA GLU A 44 -5.62 -5.73 -0.74
C GLU A 44 -4.85 -5.95 -2.05
N ARG A 45 -4.94 -5.00 -2.99
CA ARG A 45 -4.19 -5.02 -4.25
C ARG A 45 -2.69 -5.02 -4.01
N THR A 46 -2.22 -4.17 -3.09
CA THR A 46 -0.81 -4.07 -2.73
C THR A 46 -0.31 -5.35 -2.06
N GLN A 47 -1.10 -5.92 -1.14
CA GLN A 47 -0.80 -7.21 -0.50
C GLN A 47 -0.69 -8.32 -1.55
N ALA A 48 -1.68 -8.44 -2.43
CA ALA A 48 -1.70 -9.47 -3.46
C ALA A 48 -0.50 -9.33 -4.42
N ALA A 49 -0.11 -8.09 -4.77
CA ALA A 49 1.08 -7.83 -5.57
C ALA A 49 2.37 -8.29 -4.89
N LEU A 50 2.51 -8.04 -3.59
CA LEU A 50 3.64 -8.51 -2.79
C LEU A 50 3.66 -10.04 -2.69
N GLN A 51 2.52 -10.68 -2.44
CA GLN A 51 2.42 -12.15 -2.40
C GLN A 51 2.86 -12.78 -3.73
N ARG A 52 2.31 -12.31 -4.86
CA ARG A 52 2.72 -12.76 -6.20
C ARG A 52 4.22 -12.57 -6.44
N TRP A 53 4.79 -11.47 -5.94
CA TRP A 53 6.22 -11.21 -6.07
C TRP A 53 7.07 -12.19 -5.26
N LEU A 54 6.66 -12.49 -4.02
CA LEU A 54 7.36 -13.43 -3.13
C LEU A 54 7.27 -14.87 -3.65
N GLU A 55 6.10 -15.28 -4.14
CA GLU A 55 5.91 -16.60 -4.78
C GLU A 55 6.80 -16.76 -6.02
N ALA A 56 7.02 -15.69 -6.78
CA ALA A 56 7.91 -15.68 -7.94
C ALA A 56 9.40 -15.59 -7.58
N HIS A 57 9.75 -15.26 -6.33
CA HIS A 57 11.13 -15.12 -5.85
C HIS A 57 11.34 -15.83 -4.52
N PRO A 58 11.11 -17.16 -4.45
CA PRO A 58 11.23 -17.91 -3.21
C PRO A 58 12.67 -17.87 -2.64
N GLU A 59 13.69 -17.65 -3.47
CA GLU A 59 15.09 -17.50 -3.08
C GLU A 59 15.36 -16.24 -2.24
N LYS A 60 14.47 -15.25 -2.31
CA LYS A 60 14.56 -14.02 -1.50
C LYS A 60 13.81 -14.13 -0.18
N LEU A 61 13.13 -15.25 0.06
CA LEU A 61 12.46 -15.53 1.31
C LEU A 61 13.42 -16.31 2.21
N ASP A 62 14.00 -15.62 3.21
CA ASP A 62 14.73 -16.33 4.26
C ASP A 62 13.69 -17.03 5.17
N ARG A 63 13.61 -18.36 5.09
CA ARG A 63 12.64 -19.18 5.83
C ARG A 63 13.13 -19.57 7.23
N HIS A 64 14.18 -18.95 7.75
CA HIS A 64 14.57 -19.11 9.14
C HIS A 64 13.58 -18.40 10.07
N LEU A 65 12.47 -19.07 10.38
CA LEU A 65 11.58 -18.81 11.50
C LEU A 65 11.52 -20.04 12.41
#